data_AF-A0A2I0GJN6-F1
#
_entry.id   AF-A0A2I0GJN6-F1
#
_cell.length_a   1.000
_cell.length_b   1.000
_cell.length_c   1.000
_cell.angle_alpha   90.00
_cell.angle_beta   90.00
_cell.angle_gamma   90.00
#
_symmetry.space_group_name_H-M   'P 1'
#
loop_
_entity.id
_entity.type
_entity.pdbx_description
1 polymer ?
#
loop_
_entity_poly.entity_id
_entity_poly.type
_entity_poly.pdbx_seq_one_letter_code
_entity_poly.pdbx_strand_id
1 'polypeptide(L)'
;MIDNVVLIVTGTLHERDVQELLEKCHPLGMFDSIATLAVAQNMRELYRLVLVDTPLAPYFSECITSEDLDDMNIEIMRNTLYKAYLEDFYRFCQKLGGATAEIMSDLLAFEADRRAVNITINSIGTELTRDDRRKLYSNFGLLYPYGHEELAVSEDIDQ
;
A
#
# COMPACT_ATOMS: atom_id res chain seq x y z
N MET A 1 -4.46 7.18 -6.22
CA MET A 1 -4.64 7.95 -4.97
C MET A 1 -3.59 7.56 -3.94
N ILE A 2 -3.45 6.27 -3.60
CA ILE A 2 -2.44 5.77 -2.64
C ILE A 2 -1.03 6.29 -2.96
N ASP A 3 -0.55 6.16 -4.21
CA ASP A 3 0.79 6.64 -4.58
C ASP A 3 0.97 8.15 -4.41
N ASN A 4 -0.06 8.95 -4.73
CA ASN A 4 0.00 10.39 -4.55
C ASN A 4 0.06 10.76 -3.07
N VAL A 5 -0.71 10.06 -2.21
CA VAL A 5 -0.63 10.25 -0.75
C VAL A 5 0.78 9.97 -0.27
N VAL A 6 1.36 8.84 -0.68
CA VAL A 6 2.71 8.47 -0.28
C VAL A 6 3.74 9.49 -0.79
N LEU A 7 3.64 9.91 -2.06
CA LEU A 7 4.55 10.89 -2.65
C LEU A 7 4.55 12.21 -1.87
N ILE A 8 3.37 12.71 -1.50
CA ILE A 8 3.25 13.97 -0.76
C ILE A 8 3.78 13.83 0.66
N VAL A 9 3.46 12.73 1.35
CA VAL A 9 3.93 12.49 2.73
C VAL A 9 5.44 12.35 2.77
N THR A 10 6.03 11.55 1.88
CA THR A 10 7.49 11.43 1.75
C THR A 10 8.12 12.78 1.39
N GLY A 11 7.56 13.50 0.41
CA GLY A 11 8.10 14.80 0.00
C GLY A 11 8.07 15.84 1.13
N THR A 12 7.02 15.82 1.95
CA THR A 12 6.86 16.69 3.12
C THR A 12 7.86 16.32 4.22
N LEU A 13 8.09 15.03 4.47
CA LEU A 13 9.10 14.55 5.41
C LEU A 13 10.51 15.06 5.05
N HIS A 14 10.81 15.15 3.75
CA HIS A 14 12.09 15.66 3.23
C HIS A 14 12.07 17.18 2.93
N GLU A 15 11.13 17.93 3.52
CA GLU A 15 11.00 19.40 3.42
C GLU A 15 10.95 19.94 1.98
N ARG A 16 10.37 19.19 1.04
CA ARG A 16 10.20 19.63 -0.35
C ARG A 16 9.00 20.54 -0.53
N ASP A 17 9.06 21.38 -1.56
CA ASP A 17 7.97 22.29 -1.89
C ASP A 17 6.73 21.54 -2.37
N VAL A 18 5.57 21.88 -1.79
CA VAL A 18 4.30 21.20 -2.05
C VAL A 18 3.85 21.41 -3.51
N GLN A 19 4.09 22.58 -4.11
CA GLN A 19 3.70 22.83 -5.50
C GLN A 19 4.48 21.94 -6.46
N GLU A 20 5.78 21.77 -6.22
CA GLU A 20 6.62 20.85 -7.02
C GLU A 20 6.15 19.39 -6.90
N LEU A 21 5.74 18.97 -5.70
CA LEU A 21 5.20 17.62 -5.48
C LEU A 21 3.85 17.41 -6.15
N LEU A 22 2.98 18.43 -6.16
CA LEU A 22 1.67 18.38 -6.81
C LEU A 22 1.80 18.25 -8.33
N GLU A 23 2.79 18.89 -8.95
CA GLU A 23 3.07 18.73 -10.40
C GLU A 23 3.49 17.30 -10.77
N LYS A 24 4.07 16.55 -9.82
CA LYS A 24 4.49 15.15 -10.01
C LYS A 24 3.41 14.14 -9.67
N CYS A 25 2.28 14.58 -9.13
CA CYS A 25 1.18 13.70 -8.76
C CYS A 25 0.47 13.15 -10.00
N HIS A 26 0.03 11.89 -9.94
CA HIS A 26 -0.70 11.27 -11.04
C HIS A 26 -2.12 11.85 -11.14
N PRO A 27 -2.60 12.30 -12.33
CA PRO A 27 -3.87 13.01 -12.48
C PRO A 27 -5.08 12.17 -12.06
N LEU A 28 -5.07 10.85 -12.31
CA LEU A 28 -6.15 9.93 -11.89
C LEU A 28 -6.25 9.74 -10.36
N GLY A 29 -5.21 10.15 -9.61
CA GLY A 29 -5.17 10.01 -8.16
C GLY A 29 -5.39 11.33 -7.40
N MET A 30 -5.72 12.41 -8.10
CA MET A 30 -5.95 13.73 -7.51
C MET A 30 -7.29 13.79 -6.78
N PHE A 31 -7.33 14.56 -5.69
CA PHE A 31 -8.54 14.84 -4.92
C PHE A 31 -8.41 16.21 -4.24
N ASP A 32 -9.54 16.83 -3.90
CA ASP A 32 -9.58 18.25 -3.51
C ASP A 32 -8.71 18.59 -2.29
N SER A 33 -8.63 17.69 -1.32
CA SER A 33 -7.87 17.86 -0.07
C SER A 33 -6.41 17.40 -0.13
N ILE A 34 -5.86 17.14 -1.32
CA ILE A 34 -4.50 16.57 -1.46
C ILE A 34 -3.41 17.49 -0.93
N ALA A 35 -3.55 18.80 -1.08
CA ALA A 35 -2.57 19.78 -0.59
C ALA A 35 -2.52 19.82 0.96
N THR A 36 -3.62 19.48 1.63
CA THR A 36 -3.71 19.44 3.11
C THR A 36 -2.83 18.35 3.71
N LEU A 37 -2.48 17.31 2.94
CA LEU A 37 -1.59 16.23 3.40
C LEU A 37 -0.21 16.75 3.82
N ALA A 38 0.26 17.85 3.22
CA ALA A 38 1.56 18.44 3.52
C ALA A 38 1.65 19.10 4.91
N VAL A 39 0.53 19.21 5.62
CA VAL A 39 0.48 19.80 6.97
C VAL A 39 0.61 18.72 8.06
N ALA A 40 0.37 17.46 7.74
CA ALA A 40 0.37 16.38 8.72
C ALA A 40 1.79 16.04 9.19
N GLN A 41 2.00 16.01 10.52
CA GLN A 41 3.31 15.69 11.10
C GLN A 41 3.45 14.24 11.57
N ASN A 42 2.33 13.53 11.69
CA ASN A 42 2.27 12.14 12.13
C ASN A 42 1.15 11.38 11.41
N MET A 43 1.18 10.05 11.47
CA MET A 43 0.21 9.20 10.77
C MET A 43 -1.23 9.41 11.26
N ARG A 44 -1.41 9.78 12.53
CA ARG A 44 -2.73 10.05 13.13
C ARG A 44 -3.35 11.34 12.61
N GLU A 45 -2.56 12.40 12.47
CA GLU A 45 -2.98 13.65 11.86
C GLU A 45 -3.29 13.48 10.38
N LEU A 46 -2.44 12.74 9.65
CA LEU A 46 -2.69 12.42 8.25
C LEU A 46 -4.06 11.76 8.07
N TYR A 47 -4.37 10.79 8.93
CA TYR A 47 -5.66 10.11 8.92
C TYR A 47 -6.82 11.06 9.20
N ARG A 48 -6.72 11.84 10.29
CA ARG A 48 -7.81 12.72 10.75
C ARG A 48 -8.07 13.91 9.83
N LEU A 49 -7.03 14.50 9.26
CA LEU A 49 -7.14 15.75 8.49
C LEU A 49 -7.63 15.51 7.07
N VAL A 50 -7.27 14.36 6.48
CA VAL A 50 -7.52 14.13 5.05
C VAL A 50 -8.17 12.79 4.80
N LEU A 51 -7.61 11.71 5.33
CA LEU A 51 -7.96 10.38 4.85
C LEU A 51 -9.33 9.90 5.33
N VAL A 52 -9.84 10.42 6.47
CA VAL A 52 -11.17 10.08 6.99
C VAL A 52 -12.30 10.37 6.01
N ASP A 53 -12.14 11.41 5.18
CA ASP A 53 -13.12 11.82 4.17
C ASP A 53 -12.89 11.16 2.80
N THR A 54 -11.85 10.33 2.68
CA THR A 54 -11.49 9.64 1.43
C THR A 54 -11.98 8.20 1.43
N PRO A 55 -12.17 7.57 0.26
CA PRO A 55 -12.45 6.14 0.17
C PRO A 55 -11.32 5.25 0.71
N LEU A 56 -10.16 5.82 1.06
CA LEU A 56 -9.06 5.10 1.72
C LEU A 56 -9.25 4.98 3.23
N ALA A 57 -10.20 5.71 3.84
CA ALA A 57 -10.45 5.68 5.28
C ALA A 57 -10.60 4.26 5.86
N PRO A 58 -11.34 3.32 5.22
CA PRO A 58 -11.50 1.97 5.74
C PRO A 58 -10.20 1.15 5.73
N TYR A 59 -9.24 1.51 4.87
CA TYR A 59 -7.98 0.79 4.72
C TYR A 59 -6.93 1.23 5.74
N PHE A 60 -7.11 2.40 6.34
CA PHE A 60 -6.16 2.97 7.30
C PHE A 60 -6.29 2.42 8.72
N SER A 61 -7.41 1.77 9.07
CA SER A 61 -7.63 1.26 10.43
C SER A 61 -6.61 0.21 10.86
N GLU A 62 -5.97 -0.48 9.91
CA GLU A 62 -4.95 -1.49 10.15
C GLU A 62 -3.51 -0.91 10.24
N CYS A 63 -3.31 0.37 9.91
CA CYS A 63 -1.98 1.00 9.80
C CYS A 63 -1.51 1.76 11.05
N ILE A 64 -2.36 1.98 12.07
CA ILE A 64 -2.15 3.00 13.14
C ILE A 64 -1.12 2.57 14.21
N THR A 65 -0.36 1.50 14.01
CA THR A 65 0.54 0.95 15.05
C THR A 65 1.82 1.74 15.29
N SER A 66 2.30 2.56 14.34
CA SER A 66 3.45 3.44 14.53
C SER A 66 3.03 4.91 14.52
N GLU A 67 3.53 5.70 15.48
CA GLU A 67 3.21 7.12 15.60
C GLU A 67 4.09 8.00 14.69
N ASP A 68 5.30 7.52 14.35
CA ASP A 68 6.32 8.29 13.63
C ASP A 68 6.27 8.08 12.11
N LEU A 69 6.37 9.18 11.36
CA LEU A 69 6.55 9.17 9.91
C LEU A 69 8.05 9.07 9.58
N ASP A 70 8.49 7.88 9.20
CA ASP A 70 9.80 7.65 8.59
C ASP A 70 9.63 6.96 7.22
N ASP A 71 10.69 6.92 6.41
CA ASP A 71 10.64 6.34 5.06
C ASP A 71 10.18 4.86 5.08
N MET A 72 10.55 4.09 6.11
CA MET A 72 10.17 2.68 6.25
C MET A 72 8.68 2.53 6.56
N ASN A 73 8.14 3.28 7.52
CA ASN A 73 6.74 3.29 7.92
C ASN A 73 5.85 3.80 6.79
N ILE A 74 6.34 4.75 5.99
CA ILE A 74 5.62 5.24 4.80
C ILE A 74 5.50 4.13 3.74
N GLU A 75 6.55 3.33 3.52
CA GLU A 75 6.49 2.18 2.61
C GLU A 75 5.64 1.03 3.16
N ILE A 76 5.69 0.76 4.47
CA ILE A 76 4.77 -0.18 5.14
C ILE A 76 3.32 0.28 4.94
N MET A 77 3.03 1.54 5.19
CA MET A 77 1.72 2.15 4.97
C MET A 77 1.28 1.99 3.50
N ARG A 78 2.16 2.28 2.53
CA ARG A 78 1.87 2.07 1.10
C ARG A 78 1.42 0.63 0.85
N ASN A 79 2.19 -0.35 1.31
CA ASN A 79 1.92 -1.76 1.05
C ASN A 79 0.64 -2.26 1.74
N THR A 80 0.40 -1.85 2.99
CA THR A 80 -0.85 -2.18 3.71
C THR A 80 -2.08 -1.61 3.01
N LEU A 81 -2.02 -0.36 2.55
CA LEU A 81 -3.13 0.26 1.80
C LEU A 81 -3.39 -0.46 0.48
N TYR A 82 -2.34 -0.85 -0.23
CA TYR A 82 -2.47 -1.59 -1.48
C TYR A 82 -3.05 -2.99 -1.27
N LYS A 83 -2.62 -3.68 -0.21
CA LYS A 83 -3.20 -4.96 0.18
C LYS A 83 -4.71 -4.83 0.40
N ALA A 84 -5.13 -3.90 1.25
CA ALA A 84 -6.55 -3.71 1.56
C ALA A 84 -7.36 -3.33 0.31
N TYR A 85 -6.81 -2.45 -0.54
CA TYR A 85 -7.41 -2.08 -1.83
C TYR A 85 -7.57 -3.28 -2.77
N LEU A 86 -6.52 -4.09 -2.92
CA LEU A 86 -6.55 -5.26 -3.81
C LEU A 86 -7.55 -6.30 -3.33
N GLU A 87 -7.60 -6.56 -2.03
CA GLU A 87 -8.58 -7.50 -1.44
C GLU A 87 -10.03 -7.01 -1.60
N ASP A 88 -10.30 -5.73 -1.37
CA ASP A 88 -11.65 -5.19 -1.57
C ASP A 88 -12.04 -5.16 -3.05
N PHE A 89 -11.11 -4.80 -3.93
CA PHE A 89 -11.38 -4.78 -5.37
C PHE A 89 -11.58 -6.19 -5.94
N TYR A 90 -10.85 -7.17 -5.44
CA TYR A 90 -11.07 -8.59 -5.76
C TYR A 90 -12.48 -9.03 -5.33
N ARG A 91 -12.88 -8.74 -4.09
CA ARG A 91 -14.23 -9.04 -3.59
C ARG A 91 -15.31 -8.32 -4.39
N PHE A 92 -15.07 -7.09 -4.81
CA PHE A 92 -15.98 -6.35 -5.69
C PHE A 92 -16.14 -7.04 -7.04
N CYS A 93 -15.05 -7.45 -7.70
CA CYS A 93 -15.10 -8.18 -8.96
C CYS A 93 -15.87 -9.51 -8.83
N GLN A 94 -15.66 -10.24 -7.73
CA GLN A 94 -16.41 -11.47 -7.47
C GLN A 94 -17.92 -11.23 -7.30
N LYS A 95 -18.34 -10.11 -6.70
CA LYS A 95 -19.76 -9.75 -6.58
C LYS A 95 -20.41 -9.45 -7.94
N LEU A 96 -19.66 -8.94 -8.92
CA LEU A 96 -20.18 -8.69 -10.27
C LEU A 96 -20.46 -10.01 -11.03
N GLY A 97 -19.63 -11.03 -10.78
CA GLY A 97 -19.77 -12.35 -11.39
C GLY A 97 -19.50 -12.38 -12.91
N GLY A 98 -19.79 -13.53 -13.52
CA GLY A 98 -19.66 -13.76 -14.95
C GLY A 98 -18.22 -13.64 -15.47
N ALA A 99 -18.08 -13.29 -16.76
CA ALA A 99 -16.78 -13.17 -17.41
C ALA A 99 -15.89 -12.07 -16.79
N THR A 100 -16.50 -11.03 -16.21
CA THR A 100 -15.75 -9.97 -15.51
C THR A 100 -15.04 -10.53 -14.29
N ALA A 101 -15.72 -11.35 -13.49
CA ALA A 101 -15.12 -11.94 -12.31
C ALA A 101 -13.97 -12.88 -12.67
N GLU A 102 -14.11 -13.71 -13.71
CA GLU A 102 -13.07 -14.65 -14.14
C GLU A 102 -11.81 -13.89 -14.61
N ILE A 103 -11.96 -13.00 -15.59
CA ILE A 103 -10.82 -12.29 -16.18
C ILE A 103 -10.15 -11.36 -15.15
N MET A 104 -10.93 -10.62 -14.37
CA MET A 104 -10.37 -9.71 -13.37
C MET A 104 -9.70 -10.47 -12.21
N SER A 105 -10.21 -11.64 -11.83
CA SER A 105 -9.58 -12.46 -10.78
C SER A 105 -8.18 -12.87 -11.18
N ASP A 106 -7.98 -13.31 -12.42
CA ASP A 106 -6.65 -13.71 -12.92
C ASP A 106 -5.69 -12.52 -12.99
N LEU A 107 -6.15 -11.37 -13.48
CA LEU A 107 -5.35 -10.15 -13.54
C LEU A 107 -4.95 -9.64 -12.14
N LEU A 108 -5.89 -9.67 -11.19
CA LEU A 108 -5.63 -9.24 -9.82
C LEU A 108 -4.75 -10.24 -9.07
N ALA A 109 -4.89 -11.54 -9.33
CA ALA A 109 -4.01 -12.56 -8.78
C ALA A 109 -2.55 -12.32 -9.19
N PHE A 110 -2.31 -12.05 -10.47
CA PHE A 110 -0.98 -11.68 -10.96
C PHE A 110 -0.45 -10.42 -10.29
N GLU A 111 -1.28 -9.39 -10.11
CA GLU A 111 -0.87 -8.15 -9.45
C GLU A 111 -0.52 -8.40 -7.97
N ALA A 112 -1.29 -9.22 -7.26
CA ALA A 112 -1.03 -9.61 -5.88
C ALA A 112 0.30 -10.38 -5.75
N ASP A 113 0.53 -11.37 -6.62
CA ASP A 113 1.76 -12.17 -6.62
C ASP A 113 2.98 -11.31 -6.95
N ARG A 114 2.87 -10.41 -7.95
CA ARG A 114 3.92 -9.45 -8.30
C ARG A 114 4.30 -8.56 -7.13
N ARG A 115 3.31 -8.07 -6.38
CA ARG A 115 3.57 -7.25 -5.18
C ARG A 115 4.21 -8.05 -4.07
N ALA A 116 3.78 -9.29 -3.83
CA ALA A 116 4.38 -10.15 -2.82
C ALA A 116 5.89 -10.31 -3.08
N VAL A 117 6.27 -10.68 -4.31
CA VAL A 117 7.69 -10.82 -4.72
C VAL A 117 8.47 -9.50 -4.57
N ASN A 118 7.92 -8.38 -5.03
CA ASN A 118 8.58 -7.07 -4.91
C ASN A 118 8.81 -6.68 -3.44
N ILE A 119 7.85 -6.95 -2.56
CA ILE A 119 7.97 -6.70 -1.12
C ILE A 119 9.08 -7.58 -0.54
N THR A 120 9.11 -8.87 -0.89
CA THR A 120 10.15 -9.80 -0.42
C THR A 120 11.53 -9.30 -0.81
N ILE A 121 11.77 -9.01 -2.09
CA ILE A 121 13.08 -8.58 -2.60
C ILE A 121 13.51 -7.26 -1.94
N ASN A 122 12.62 -6.27 -1.88
CA ASN A 122 12.96 -4.95 -1.35
C ASN A 122 13.12 -4.91 0.18
N SER A 123 12.68 -5.95 0.89
CA SER A 123 12.85 -6.05 2.34
C SER A 123 14.05 -6.91 2.75
N ILE A 124 14.78 -7.51 1.80
CA ILE A 124 16.06 -8.17 2.09
C ILE A 124 17.05 -7.11 2.61
N GLY A 125 17.68 -7.38 3.76
CA GLY A 125 18.63 -6.45 4.39
C GLY A 125 17.99 -5.28 5.15
N THR A 126 16.65 -5.29 5.34
CA THR A 126 15.93 -4.33 6.18
C THR A 126 15.63 -4.89 7.57
N GLU A 127 15.16 -4.06 8.51
CA GLU A 127 14.76 -4.48 9.86
C GLU A 127 13.37 -5.16 9.90
N LEU A 128 12.73 -5.37 8.75
CA LEU A 128 11.39 -5.94 8.67
C LEU A 128 11.41 -7.43 9.06
N THR A 129 10.61 -7.80 10.06
CA THR A 129 10.50 -9.19 10.50
C THR A 129 9.74 -10.04 9.48
N ARG A 130 9.95 -11.36 9.53
CA ARG A 130 9.23 -12.33 8.68
C ARG A 130 7.71 -12.25 8.86
N ASP A 131 7.26 -12.06 10.10
CA ASP A 131 5.84 -11.94 10.43
C ASP A 131 5.24 -10.65 9.89
N ASP A 132 5.98 -9.55 9.95
CA ASP A 132 5.52 -8.27 9.38
C ASP A 132 5.50 -8.30 7.86
N ARG A 133 6.48 -8.96 7.22
CA ARG A 133 6.47 -9.20 5.77
C ARG A 133 5.22 -9.98 5.35
N ARG A 134 4.87 -11.04 6.09
CA ARG A 134 3.66 -11.84 5.81
C ARG A 134 2.38 -11.02 5.91
N LYS A 135 2.30 -10.06 6.84
CA LYS A 135 1.14 -9.17 6.98
C LYS A 135 0.95 -8.25 5.77
N LEU A 136 2.00 -7.95 5.01
CA LEU A 136 1.94 -7.09 3.82
C LEU A 136 1.43 -7.81 2.56
N TYR A 137 1.45 -9.15 2.54
CA TYR A 137 0.95 -9.91 1.39
C TYR A 137 -0.58 -9.95 1.33
N SER A 138 -1.13 -9.88 0.12
CA SER A 138 -2.57 -10.00 -0.11
C SER A 138 -3.03 -11.45 0.11
N ASN A 139 -4.21 -11.68 0.68
CA ASN A 139 -4.67 -13.04 1.01
C ASN A 139 -5.30 -13.78 -0.19
N PHE A 140 -4.83 -13.52 -1.40
CA PHE A 140 -5.28 -14.13 -2.66
C PHE A 140 -4.16 -14.07 -3.70
N GLY A 141 -4.25 -14.87 -4.76
CA GLY A 141 -3.19 -15.03 -5.77
C GLY A 141 -2.82 -16.50 -5.93
N LEU A 142 -1.88 -16.79 -6.84
CA LEU A 142 -1.38 -18.16 -7.02
C LEU A 142 -0.33 -18.51 -5.96
N LEU A 143 0.36 -17.52 -5.38
CA LEU A 143 1.34 -17.74 -4.31
C LEU A 143 0.69 -17.94 -2.94
N TYR A 144 -0.59 -17.59 -2.77
CA TYR A 144 -1.30 -17.82 -1.52
C TYR A 144 -1.82 -19.27 -1.42
N PRO A 145 -1.66 -19.98 -0.29
CA PRO A 145 -0.97 -19.58 0.94
C PRO A 145 0.52 -19.99 0.99
N TYR A 146 0.92 -21.07 0.29
CA TYR A 146 2.20 -21.73 0.50
C TYR A 146 3.40 -20.90 0.00
N GLY A 147 3.30 -20.26 -1.16
CA GLY A 147 4.34 -19.40 -1.68
C GLY A 147 4.62 -18.20 -0.78
N HIS A 148 3.61 -17.69 -0.07
CA HIS A 148 3.81 -16.63 0.94
C HIS A 148 4.61 -17.11 2.15
N GLU A 149 4.46 -18.38 2.55
CA GLU A 149 5.24 -18.95 3.64
C GLU A 149 6.71 -19.09 3.25
N GLU A 150 6.99 -19.51 2.01
CA GLU A 150 8.34 -19.58 1.48
C GLU A 150 8.97 -18.18 1.36
N LEU A 151 8.28 -17.24 0.71
CA LEU A 151 8.75 -15.85 0.54
C LEU A 151 8.94 -15.10 1.86
N ALA A 152 8.16 -15.42 2.90
CA ALA A 152 8.34 -14.80 4.21
C ALA A 152 9.66 -15.23 4.88
N VAL A 153 10.20 -16.39 4.53
CA VAL A 153 11.43 -16.95 5.10
C VAL A 153 12.67 -16.64 4.28
N SER A 154 12.52 -16.29 2.99
CA SER A 154 13.65 -15.95 2.11
C SER A 154 14.48 -14.78 2.63
N GLU A 155 15.79 -15.00 2.76
CA GLU A 155 16.77 -13.99 3.18
C GLU A 155 17.75 -13.59 2.07
N ASP A 156 17.73 -14.30 0.94
CA ASP A 156 18.58 -14.05 -0.25
C ASP A 156 17.73 -14.11 -1.53
N ILE A 157 18.23 -13.47 -2.59
CA ILE A 157 17.63 -13.43 -3.93
C ILE A 157 17.82 -14.77 -4.64
N ASP A 158 18.90 -15.49 -4.35
CA ASP A 158 19.24 -16.77 -4.99
C ASP A 158 18.45 -17.97 -4.41
N GLN A 159 17.68 -17.75 -3.34
CA GLN A 159 16.96 -18.77 -2.57
C GLN A 159 15.51 -18.93 -3.02
#